data_AF-A0AAV0MQ57-F1
#
_entry.id   AF-A0AAV0MQ57-F1
#
_cell.length_a   1.000
_cell.length_b   1.000
_cell.length_c   1.000
_cell.angle_alpha   90.00
_cell.angle_beta   90.00
_cell.angle_gamma   90.00
#
_symmetry.space_group_name_H-M   'P 1'
#
loop_
_entity.id
_entity.type
_entity.pdbx_description
1 polymer ?
#
loop_
_entity_poly.entity_id
_entity_poly.type
_entity_poly.pdbx_seq_one_letter_code
_entity_poly.pdbx_strand_id
1 'polypeptide(L)' 'MSPEDEVRELRNCCHVFHSDCIHRWIDHSNHRTCPLCRTPLLTAAQSAQQPSWAVERILYLFGDDLLVS' A
#
# COMPACT_ATOMS: atom_id res chain seq x y z
N MET A 1 20.44 -15.50 -14.76
CA MET A 1 19.85 -14.19 -14.41
C MET A 1 19.85 -14.11 -12.90
N SER A 2 20.55 -13.14 -12.34
CA SER A 2 20.66 -12.98 -10.89
C SER A 2 19.41 -12.28 -10.33
N PRO A 3 18.99 -12.55 -9.08
CA PRO A 3 17.80 -11.93 -8.47
C PRO A 3 17.93 -10.40 -8.25
N GLU A 4 19.15 -9.87 -8.33
CA GLU A 4 19.46 -8.43 -8.20
C GLU A 4 19.01 -7.57 -9.39
N ASP A 5 18.61 -8.19 -10.50
CA ASP A 5 18.15 -7.53 -11.73
C ASP A 5 16.65 -7.17 -11.69
N GLU A 6 15.92 -7.60 -10.65
CA GLU A 6 14.51 -7.24 -10.51
C GLU A 6 14.40 -5.75 -10.13
N VAL A 7 14.06 -4.90 -11.09
CA VAL A 7 13.83 -3.48 -10.85
C VAL A 7 12.36 -3.20 -10.53
N ARG A 8 12.12 -2.30 -9.57
CA ARG A 8 10.80 -1.77 -9.25
C ARG A 8 10.76 -0.27 -9.52
N GLU A 9 9.71 0.14 -10.23
CA GLU A 9 9.37 1.54 -10.41
C GLU A 9 8.39 2.01 -9.32
N LEU A 10 8.74 3.12 -8.69
CA LEU A 10 7.89 3.79 -7.71
C LEU A 10 6.78 4.58 -8.40
N ARG A 11 5.53 4.10 -8.33
CA ARG A 11 4.36 4.74 -8.96
C ARG A 11 4.09 6.20 -8.55
N ASN A 12 4.66 6.62 -7.44
CA ASN A 12 4.51 7.93 -6.83
C ASN A 12 5.55 8.97 -7.32
N CYS A 13 6.64 8.54 -7.95
CA CYS A 13 7.68 9.46 -8.42
C CYS A 13 8.43 8.99 -9.69
N CYS A 14 8.01 7.88 -10.30
CA CYS A 14 8.58 7.26 -11.51
C CYS A 14 10.09 6.95 -11.42
N HIS A 15 10.63 6.84 -10.21
CA HIS A 15 12.02 6.44 -10.01
C HIS A 15 12.13 4.92 -9.98
N VAL A 16 13.11 4.39 -10.70
CA VAL A 16 13.39 2.96 -10.81
C VAL A 16 14.56 2.60 -9.91
N PHE A 17 14.37 1.58 -9.09
CA PHE A 17 15.41 1.05 -8.20
C PHE A 17 15.41 -0.48 -8.26
N HIS A 18 16.55 -1.11 -8.00
CA HIS A 18 16.56 -2.57 -7.77
C HIS A 18 15.68 -2.90 -6.56
N SER A 19 14.95 -4.00 -6.65
CA SER A 19 14.03 -4.52 -5.64
C SER A 19 14.75 -4.70 -4.30
N ASP A 20 15.96 -5.27 -4.32
CA ASP A 20 16.80 -5.42 -3.11
C ASP A 20 17.29 -4.10 -2.54
N CYS A 21 17.68 -3.14 -3.39
CA CYS A 21 18.15 -1.83 -2.95
C CYS A 21 17.02 -1.04 -2.27
N ILE A 22 15.81 -1.03 -2.85
CA ILE A 22 14.67 -0.32 -2.26
C ILE A 22 14.14 -1.03 -1.02
N HIS A 23 14.18 -2.36 -0.99
CA HIS A 23 13.76 -3.15 0.17
C HIS A 23 14.71 -2.89 1.35
N ARG A 24 16.02 -2.93 1.13
CA ARG A 24 17.02 -2.60 2.15
C ARG A 24 16.93 -1.15 2.60
N TRP A 25 16.64 -0.22 1.68
CA TRP A 25 16.42 1.19 2.04
C TRP A 25 15.25 1.36 3.01
N ILE A 26 14.12 0.70 2.74
CA ILE A 26 12.93 0.75 3.60
C ILE A 26 13.23 0.11 4.96
N ASP A 27 13.96 -1.00 4.98
CA ASP A 27 14.35 -1.74 6.19
C ASP A 27 15.30 -0.91 7.08
N HIS A 28 16.33 -0.32 6.49
CA HIS A 28 17.31 0.48 7.22
C HIS A 28 16.76 1.83 7.68
N SER A 29 15.95 2.48 6.85
CA SER A 29 15.58 3.87 7.10
C SER A 29 14.30 4.01 7.91
N ASN A 30 13.51 2.94 8.12
CA ASN A 30 12.14 2.96 8.69
C ASN A 30 11.16 3.98 8.03
N HIS A 31 11.64 4.74 7.05
CA HIS A 31 10.98 5.81 6.35
C HIS A 31 10.73 5.31 4.95
N ARG A 32 9.49 4.91 4.67
CA ARG A 32 9.01 4.53 3.33
C ARG A 32 8.95 5.76 2.44
N THR A 33 10.10 6.32 2.08
CA THR A 33 10.24 7.50 1.21
C THR A 33 11.25 7.25 0.11
N CYS A 34 11.03 7.86 -1.05
CA CYS A 34 11.98 7.79 -2.15
C CYS A 34 13.32 8.44 -1.77
N PRO A 35 14.47 7.78 -1.99
CA PRO A 35 15.78 8.34 -1.64
C PRO A 35 16.17 9.56 -2.48
N LEU A 36 15.58 9.72 -3.68
CA LEU A 36 15.89 10.84 -4.58
C LEU A 36 14.99 12.06 -4.32
N CYS A 37 13.68 11.86 -4.20
CA CYS A 37 12.71 12.95 -4.14
C CYS A 37 11.95 13.05 -2.81
N ARG A 38 12.23 12.16 -1.85
CA ARG A 38 11.61 12.10 -0.51
C ARG A 38 10.09 11.90 -0.51
N THR A 39 9.49 11.58 -1.66
CA THR A 39 8.05 11.26 -1.77
C THR A 39 7.73 9.97 -1.02
N PRO A 40 6.68 9.93 -0.17
CA PRO A 40 6.29 8.73 0.56
C PRO A 40 5.83 7.62 -0.39
N LEU A 41 6.27 6.39 -0.13
CA LEU A 41 5.91 5.19 -0.86
C LEU A 41 4.59 4.66 -0.30
N LEU A 42 3.51 4.66 -1.10
CA LEU A 42 2.27 3.97 -0.72
C LEU A 42 2.51 2.47 -0.81
N THR A 43 2.75 1.82 0.33
CA THR A 43 2.60 0.37 0.44
C THR A 43 1.12 0.02 0.35
N ALA A 44 0.73 -0.92 -0.52
CA ALA A 44 -0.66 -1.38 -0.71
C ALA A 44 -1.38 -1.81 0.59
N ALA A 45 -0.64 -1.99 1.69
CA ALA A 45 -1.19 -2.13 3.04
C ALA A 45 -2.00 -0.91 3.53
N GLN A 46 -1.85 0.26 2.91
CA GLN A 46 -2.57 1.49 3.31
C GLN A 46 -3.88 1.73 2.56
N SER A 47 -4.19 0.94 1.52
CA SER A 47 -5.45 1.07 0.76
C SER A 47 -6.62 0.28 1.36
N ALA A 48 -6.41 -0.43 2.47
CA ALA A 48 -7.46 -1.18 3.17
C ALA A 48 -8.00 -0.50 4.44
N GLN A 49 -7.58 0.73 4.75
CA GLN A 49 -8.23 1.51 5.82
C GLN A 49 -9.47 2.22 5.24
N GLN A 50 -10.39 1.47 4.65
CA GLN A 50 -11.77 1.94 4.57
C GLN A 50 -12.21 2.14 6.02
N PRO A 51 -12.60 3.35 6.43
CA PRO A 51 -12.97 3.57 7.81
C PRO A 51 -14.18 2.67 8.13
N SER A 52 -14.07 1.86 9.19
CA SER A 52 -15.07 0.84 9.56
C SER A 52 -16.49 1.39 9.62
N TRP A 53 -16.65 2.67 9.98
CA TRP A 53 -17.94 3.35 10.05
C TRP A 53 -18.68 3.37 8.71
N ALA A 54 -17.97 3.42 7.57
CA ALA A 54 -18.61 3.43 6.25
C ALA A 54 -19.25 2.08 5.95
N VAL A 55 -18.56 0.98 6.30
CA VAL A 55 -19.07 -0.40 6.22
C VAL A 55 -20.23 -0.59 7.19
N GLU A 56 -20.11 -0.14 8.44
CA GLU A 56 -21.18 -0.22 9.44
C GLU A 56 -22.44 0.53 9.01
N ARG A 57 -22.30 1.75 8.44
CA ARG A 57 -23.43 2.51 7.90
C ARG A 57 -24.06 1.86 6.67
N ILE A 58 -23.26 1.23 5.81
CA ILE A 58 -23.76 0.48 4.66
C ILE A 58 -24.60 -0.71 5.15
N LEU A 59 -24.11 -1.51 6.09
CA LEU A 59 -24.85 -2.65 6.66
C LEU A 59 -26.16 -2.21 7.34
N TYR A 60 -26.15 -1.07 8.04
CA TYR A 60 -27.37 -0.52 8.65
C TYR A 60 -28.38 -0.01 7.61
N LEU A 61 -27.92 0.60 6.52
CA LEU A 61 -28.78 1.16 5.45
C LEU A 61 -29.36 0.09 4.53
N PHE A 62 -28.64 -1.01 4.30
CA PHE A 62 -29.09 -2.14 3.48
C PHE A 62 -29.81 -3.24 4.28
N GLY A 63 -30.11 -2.98 5.56
CA GLY A 63 -30.92 -3.78 6.48
C GLY A 63 -31.40 -5.12 5.95
N ASP A 64 -30.78 -6.21 6.41
CA ASP A 64 -31.14 -7.58 6.08
C ASP A 64 -32.65 -7.84 6.32
N ASP A 65 -33.44 -7.83 5.25
CA ASP A 65 -34.80 -8.40 5.17
C ASP A 65 -34.76 -9.95 5.18
N LEU A 66 -33.81 -10.54 5.91
CA LEU A 66 -33.52 -11.97 5.90
C LEU A 66 -33.46 -12.61 7.30
N LEU A 67 -34.18 -12.05 8.26
CA LEU A 67 -34.39 -12.65 9.59
C LEU A 67 -35.87 -12.67 10.02
N VAL A 68 -36.77 -12.94 9.08
CA VAL A 68 -38.05 -13.61 9.38
C VAL A 68 -38.42 -14.49 8.18
N SER A 69 -38.29 -15.80 8.35
CA SER A 69 -39.03 -16.83 7.60
C SER A 69 -39.54 -17.84 8.59
#